data_AF-A0A956MU31-F1
#
_entry.id   AF-A0A956MU31-F1
#
_cell.length_a   1.000
_cell.length_b   1.000
_cell.length_c   1.000
_cell.angle_alpha   90.00
_cell.angle_beta   90.00
_cell.angle_gamma   90.00
#
_symmetry.space_group_name_H-M   'P 1'
#
loop_
_entity.id
_entity.type
_entity.pdbx_description
1 polymer ?
#
loop_
_entity_poly.entity_id
_entity_poly.type
_entity_poly.pdbx_seq_one_letter_code
_entity_poly.pdbx_strand_id
1 'polypeptide(L)'
;MKNLFAALILSSFWAGCAAPQKPVIEMTEQQAARQLSDYQQKAAQRPEDVNALFHLAQAHEAMGADEQAVRELEKIIALDRNFAKAYLLKAKIHQKQNDSAVVLATYLKVLALPHGHNYVEQVATEVGMPYAIRPLTVGPGNNVMARFSPDSQQIAWQSDRNGDWDIYLAKADGSAVQAIVFDKGNDEGPAFSPDGQFLAFVSNRQELEPRSLGYEKREIFLYDLTFHKQRRLTKNDIDDWAPVFYPDSSQLIYVSEQDARDDDSFVVRKSRLLTTKVATIEPHYFRKTKAEQTSPAALHDGRLAWIEIDDGIYRILTGTADVQPDTLMSDAHPKGGLSSSQRGESLTFFMKKDDNVDIYLLNLYNKELLRLTASQSKDIYPSLSPDGKQIVFSSDRFGKLGLYTIDLSTPTSLEELRSRIDEILTNAESSQKTE
;
A
#
# COMPACT_ATOMS: atom_id res chain seq x y z
N MET A 1 7.65 18.76 29.50
CA MET A 1 6.86 17.85 30.35
C MET A 1 5.54 17.54 29.65
N LYS A 2 5.47 16.38 29.00
CA LYS A 2 4.28 15.58 28.69
C LYS A 2 4.81 14.33 27.97
N ASN A 3 5.38 13.41 28.74
CA ASN A 3 5.64 12.05 28.26
C ASN A 3 4.29 11.32 28.34
N LEU A 4 3.73 10.95 27.19
CA LEU A 4 2.63 9.98 27.16
C LEU A 4 3.21 8.62 27.55
N PHE A 5 2.67 8.01 28.61
CA PHE A 5 3.01 6.65 29.01
C PHE A 5 2.37 5.65 28.03
N ALA A 6 3.17 4.71 27.55
CA ALA A 6 2.75 3.70 26.57
C ALA A 6 1.71 2.73 27.15
N ALA A 7 0.72 2.36 26.34
CA ALA A 7 -0.34 1.43 26.69
C ALA A 7 0.16 -0.02 26.85
N LEU A 8 -0.35 -0.72 27.87
CA LEU A 8 -0.26 -2.18 28.04
C LEU A 8 -1.17 -2.87 27.01
N ILE A 9 -0.61 -3.68 26.11
CA ILE A 9 -1.36 -4.64 25.29
C ILE A 9 -1.16 -6.03 25.92
N LEU A 10 -2.22 -6.56 26.53
CA LEU A 10 -2.42 -8.01 26.65
C LEU A 10 -3.46 -8.38 25.59
N SER A 11 -3.03 -8.78 24.39
CA SER A 11 -3.89 -9.44 23.42
C SER A 11 -3.86 -10.95 23.69
N SER A 12 -4.83 -11.41 24.45
CA SER A 12 -5.31 -12.79 24.36
C SER A 12 -6.05 -12.94 23.03
N PHE A 13 -5.45 -13.62 22.06
CA PHE A 13 -6.17 -14.15 20.91
C PHE A 13 -7.09 -15.27 21.37
N TRP A 14 -8.41 -15.16 21.15
CA TRP A 14 -9.30 -16.29 20.83
C TRP A 14 -10.56 -15.75 20.12
N ALA A 15 -11.08 -16.56 19.20
CA ALA A 15 -12.10 -16.24 18.21
C ALA A 15 -13.50 -15.96 18.78
N GLY A 16 -14.30 -15.23 17.98
CA GLY A 16 -15.76 -15.33 17.99
C GLY A 16 -16.52 -14.27 18.79
N CYS A 17 -17.33 -13.49 18.08
CA CYS A 17 -18.31 -12.49 18.54
C CYS A 17 -17.74 -11.19 19.13
N ALA A 18 -18.06 -10.08 18.45
CA ALA A 18 -17.75 -8.72 18.84
C ALA A 18 -18.28 -8.39 20.26
N ALA A 19 -17.37 -8.39 21.24
CA ALA A 19 -17.59 -7.72 22.51
C ALA A 19 -17.10 -6.27 22.41
N PRO A 20 -17.80 -5.29 23.02
CA PRO A 20 -17.33 -3.90 23.04
C PRO A 20 -15.96 -3.82 23.72
N GLN A 21 -15.00 -3.18 23.06
CA GLN A 21 -13.67 -2.92 23.61
C GLN A 21 -13.82 -2.17 24.93
N LYS A 22 -13.35 -2.77 26.04
CA LYS A 22 -13.27 -2.08 27.34
C LYS A 22 -12.39 -0.84 27.19
N PRO A 23 -12.72 0.28 27.83
CA PRO A 23 -11.85 1.45 27.84
C PRO A 23 -10.49 1.06 28.44
N VAL A 24 -9.42 1.38 27.71
CA VAL A 24 -8.04 1.23 28.17
C VAL A 24 -7.83 2.26 29.27
N ILE A 25 -7.71 1.81 30.52
CA ILE A 25 -7.40 2.68 31.65
C ILE A 25 -5.90 2.95 31.60
N GLU A 26 -5.50 4.18 31.29
CA GLU A 26 -4.10 4.61 31.40
C GLU A 26 -3.63 4.48 32.86
N MET A 27 -2.53 3.76 33.06
CA MET A 27 -1.89 3.64 34.37
C MET A 27 -1.16 4.93 34.74
N THR A 28 -1.28 5.36 35.99
CA THR A 28 -0.50 6.51 36.48
C THR A 28 0.96 6.13 36.67
N GLU A 29 1.86 7.12 36.62
CA GLU A 29 3.30 6.93 36.86
C GLU A 29 3.59 6.27 38.23
N GLN A 30 2.80 6.60 39.26
CA GLN A 30 2.88 5.94 40.56
C GLN A 30 2.45 4.46 40.52
N GLN A 31 1.45 4.10 39.73
CA GLN A 31 1.03 2.72 39.56
C GLN A 31 2.09 1.90 38.81
N ALA A 32 2.70 2.49 37.77
CA ALA A 32 3.79 1.87 37.02
C ALA A 32 5.03 1.63 37.91
N ALA A 33 5.42 2.62 38.71
CA ALA A 33 6.55 2.50 39.63
C ALA A 33 6.33 1.42 40.71
N ARG A 34 5.11 1.31 41.26
CA ARG A 34 4.76 0.24 42.21
C ARG A 34 4.84 -1.14 41.57
N GLN A 35 4.26 -1.28 40.38
CA GLN A 35 4.27 -2.54 39.65
C GLN A 35 5.70 -2.98 39.28
N LEU A 36 6.57 -2.04 38.89
CA LEU A 36 7.98 -2.31 38.69
C LEU A 36 8.64 -2.85 39.97
N SER A 37 8.45 -2.18 41.11
CA SER A 37 9.01 -2.59 42.40
C SER A 37 8.59 -4.01 42.78
N ASP A 38 7.30 -4.34 42.58
CA ASP A 38 6.77 -5.68 42.84
C ASP A 38 7.43 -6.75 41.95
N TYR A 39 7.63 -6.45 40.66
CA TYR A 39 8.31 -7.37 39.75
C TYR A 39 9.81 -7.49 40.05
N GLN A 40 10.47 -6.40 40.45
CA GLN A 40 11.86 -6.43 40.90
C GLN A 40 12.04 -7.36 42.11
N GLN A 41 11.16 -7.27 43.10
CA GLN A 41 11.19 -8.16 44.26
C GLN A 41 10.96 -9.62 43.88
N LYS A 42 9.97 -9.90 43.02
CA LYS A 42 9.67 -11.27 42.56
C LYS A 42 10.84 -11.86 41.78
N ALA A 43 11.44 -11.10 40.86
CA ALA A 43 12.60 -11.54 40.10
C ALA A 43 13.84 -11.73 40.98
N ALA A 44 14.03 -10.89 42.01
CA ALA A 44 15.13 -11.06 42.97
C ALA A 44 14.99 -12.31 43.84
N GLN A 45 13.75 -12.69 44.19
CA GLN A 45 13.46 -13.91 44.95
C GLN A 45 13.60 -15.19 44.12
N ARG A 46 13.37 -15.11 42.81
CA ARG A 46 13.42 -16.25 41.87
C ARG A 46 14.11 -15.81 40.57
N PRO A 47 15.44 -15.65 40.57
CA PRO A 47 16.18 -15.16 39.41
C PRO A 47 16.13 -16.11 38.19
N GLU A 48 15.73 -17.36 38.37
CA GLU A 48 15.53 -18.36 37.34
C GLU A 48 14.10 -18.39 36.74
N ASP A 49 13.14 -17.67 37.34
CA ASP A 49 11.77 -17.62 36.87
C ASP A 49 11.63 -16.67 35.67
N VAL A 50 11.66 -17.27 34.47
CA VAL A 50 11.56 -16.55 33.19
C VAL A 50 10.27 -15.72 33.06
N ASN A 51 9.17 -16.10 33.71
CA ASN A 51 7.93 -15.31 33.65
C ASN A 51 8.02 -14.08 34.55
N ALA A 52 8.63 -14.20 35.73
CA ALA A 52 8.88 -13.06 36.62
C ALA A 52 9.83 -12.05 35.96
N LEU A 53 10.91 -12.53 35.35
CA LEU A 53 11.84 -11.70 34.56
C LEU A 53 11.13 -11.06 33.36
N PHE A 54 10.25 -11.78 32.66
CA PHE A 54 9.53 -11.22 31.52
C PHE A 54 8.60 -10.07 31.92
N HIS A 55 7.86 -10.21 33.01
CA HIS A 55 7.04 -9.12 33.52
C HIS A 55 7.88 -7.92 33.99
N LEU A 56 9.06 -8.15 34.55
CA LEU A 56 10.00 -7.08 34.88
C LEU A 56 10.49 -6.36 33.61
N ALA A 57 10.82 -7.10 32.55
CA ALA A 57 11.20 -6.52 31.27
C ALA A 57 10.08 -5.67 30.65
N GLN A 58 8.82 -6.16 30.69
CA GLN A 58 7.65 -5.40 30.25
C GLN A 58 7.47 -4.10 31.05
N ALA A 59 7.65 -4.14 32.37
CA ALA A 59 7.57 -2.96 33.20
C ALA A 59 8.67 -1.95 32.88
N HIS A 60 9.90 -2.39 32.61
CA HIS A 60 10.97 -1.52 32.14
C HIS A 60 10.65 -0.86 30.79
N GLU A 61 10.17 -1.64 29.80
CA GLU A 61 9.78 -1.11 28.48
C GLU A 61 8.63 -0.09 28.58
N ALA A 62 7.63 -0.34 29.43
CA ALA A 62 6.52 0.57 29.66
C ALA A 62 6.94 1.91 30.29
N MET A 63 8.05 1.94 31.03
CA MET A 63 8.65 3.16 31.58
C MET A 63 9.68 3.82 30.64
N GLY A 64 9.91 3.27 29.44
CA GLY A 64 10.94 3.75 28.52
C GLY A 64 12.38 3.41 28.95
N ALA A 65 12.55 2.49 29.89
CA ALA A 65 13.84 1.97 30.34
C ALA A 65 14.30 0.81 29.43
N ASP A 66 14.44 1.10 28.13
CA ASP A 66 14.62 0.09 27.08
C ASP A 66 15.91 -0.74 27.28
N GLU A 67 17.01 -0.13 27.73
CA GLU A 67 18.25 -0.88 28.02
C GLU A 67 18.09 -1.88 29.16
N GLN A 68 17.38 -1.48 30.23
CA GLN A 68 17.08 -2.35 31.36
C GLN A 68 16.19 -3.50 30.89
N ALA A 69 15.16 -3.20 30.09
CA ALA A 69 14.29 -4.23 29.52
C ALA A 69 15.11 -5.23 28.69
N VAL A 70 15.97 -4.78 27.78
CA VAL A 70 16.82 -5.66 26.96
C VAL A 70 17.74 -6.53 27.83
N ARG A 71 18.34 -5.98 28.89
CA ARG A 71 19.17 -6.77 29.83
C ARG A 71 18.38 -7.90 30.51
N GLU A 72 17.15 -7.64 30.93
CA GLU A 72 16.29 -8.69 31.51
C GLU A 72 15.88 -9.73 30.45
N LEU A 73 15.59 -9.30 29.22
CA LEU A 73 15.29 -10.20 28.10
C LEU A 73 16.46 -11.13 27.76
N GLU A 74 17.70 -10.63 27.83
CA GLU A 74 18.89 -11.44 27.60
C GLU A 74 19.11 -12.49 28.69
N LYS A 75 18.80 -12.18 29.95
CA LYS A 75 18.78 -13.18 31.03
C LYS A 75 17.75 -14.28 30.77
N ILE A 76 16.53 -13.90 30.35
CA ILE A 76 15.48 -14.86 30.00
C ILE A 76 15.95 -15.79 28.89
N ILE A 77 16.52 -15.24 27.81
CA ILE A 77 17.03 -16.02 26.68
C ILE A 77 18.18 -16.96 27.09
N ALA A 78 19.02 -16.54 28.04
CA ALA A 78 20.07 -17.39 28.59
C ALA A 78 19.52 -18.57 29.41
N LEU A 79 18.42 -18.38 30.13
CA LEU A 79 17.74 -19.40 30.93
C LEU A 79 16.87 -20.34 30.08
N ASP A 80 16.12 -19.78 29.14
CA ASP A 80 15.24 -20.51 28.21
C ASP A 80 15.34 -19.90 26.80
N ARG A 81 16.13 -20.56 25.95
CA ARG A 81 16.32 -20.16 24.54
C ARG A 81 15.05 -20.30 23.70
N ASN A 82 14.02 -21.01 24.17
CA ASN A 82 12.76 -21.20 23.46
C ASN A 82 11.67 -20.19 23.88
N PHE A 83 11.98 -19.26 24.79
CA PHE A 83 11.01 -18.27 25.27
C PHE A 83 10.75 -17.15 24.25
N ALA A 84 9.94 -17.46 23.22
CA ALA A 84 9.67 -16.60 22.07
C ALA A 84 9.21 -15.17 22.44
N LYS A 85 8.43 -15.02 23.51
CA LYS A 85 7.94 -13.72 23.98
C LYS A 85 9.08 -12.74 24.31
N ALA A 86 10.22 -13.23 24.79
CA ALA A 86 11.37 -12.38 25.06
C ALA A 86 11.99 -11.82 23.78
N TYR A 87 12.13 -12.65 22.74
CA TYR A 87 12.62 -12.21 21.43
C TYR A 87 11.67 -11.19 20.79
N LEU A 88 10.36 -11.43 20.84
CA LEU A 88 9.37 -10.50 20.28
C LEU A 88 9.39 -9.13 20.97
N LEU A 89 9.47 -9.10 22.31
CA LEU A 89 9.61 -7.81 23.03
C LEU A 89 10.94 -7.12 22.71
N LYS A 90 12.03 -7.89 22.55
CA LYS A 90 13.32 -7.36 22.12
C LYS A 90 13.24 -6.74 20.72
N ALA A 91 12.60 -7.42 19.77
CA ALA A 91 12.37 -6.89 18.42
C ALA A 91 11.55 -5.59 18.46
N LYS A 92 10.46 -5.53 19.24
CA LYS A 92 9.66 -4.32 19.43
C LYS A 92 10.49 -3.14 19.95
N ILE A 93 11.38 -3.37 20.92
CA ILE A 93 12.27 -2.34 21.45
C ILE A 93 13.23 -1.83 20.36
N HIS A 94 13.89 -2.72 19.63
CA HIS A 94 14.78 -2.34 18.54
C HIS A 94 14.06 -1.65 17.37
N GLN A 95 12.79 -1.97 17.14
CA GLN A 95 11.97 -1.28 16.14
C GLN A 95 11.78 0.20 16.48
N LYS A 96 11.61 0.56 17.76
CA LYS A 96 11.57 1.98 18.21
C LYS A 96 12.88 2.72 17.94
N GLN A 97 13.98 1.98 17.89
CA GLN A 97 15.33 2.48 17.64
C GLN A 97 15.67 2.52 16.14
N ASN A 98 14.73 2.14 15.26
CA ASN A 98 14.91 2.00 13.82
C ASN A 98 16.03 1.02 13.40
N ASP A 99 16.37 0.05 14.26
CA ASP A 99 17.39 -0.97 13.96
C ASP A 99 16.79 -2.16 13.19
N SER A 100 16.52 -1.94 11.91
CA SER A 100 15.80 -2.92 11.08
C SER A 100 16.55 -4.26 10.93
N ALA A 101 17.88 -4.24 10.92
CA ALA A 101 18.67 -5.46 10.79
C ALA A 101 18.54 -6.35 12.04
N VAL A 102 18.65 -5.76 13.24
CA VAL A 102 18.48 -6.50 14.49
C VAL A 102 17.05 -7.01 14.65
N VAL A 103 16.05 -6.22 14.24
CA VAL A 103 14.64 -6.61 14.25
C VAL A 103 14.42 -7.85 13.39
N LEU A 104 14.83 -7.82 12.12
CA LEU A 104 14.67 -8.92 11.18
C LEU A 104 15.43 -10.18 11.62
N ALA A 105 16.67 -10.03 12.09
CA ALA A 105 17.45 -11.15 12.63
C ALA A 105 16.81 -11.76 13.89
N THR A 106 16.16 -10.95 14.71
CA THR A 106 15.44 -11.42 15.91
C THR A 106 14.17 -12.18 15.52
N TYR A 107 13.41 -11.71 14.53
CA TYR A 107 12.26 -12.44 14.01
C TYR A 107 12.64 -13.79 13.38
N LEU A 108 13.75 -13.87 12.65
CA LEU A 108 14.26 -15.16 12.15
C LEU A 108 14.51 -16.15 13.29
N LYS A 109 15.04 -15.69 14.43
CA LYS A 109 15.21 -16.54 15.62
C LYS A 109 13.86 -17.04 16.14
N VAL A 110 12.85 -16.16 16.27
CA VAL A 110 11.49 -16.53 16.69
C VAL A 110 10.91 -17.61 15.78
N LEU A 111 11.00 -17.41 14.46
CA LEU A 111 10.47 -18.33 13.45
C LEU A 111 11.22 -19.68 13.42
N ALA A 112 12.46 -19.73 13.92
CA ALA A 112 13.26 -20.96 14.00
C ALA A 112 13.04 -21.78 15.29
N LEU A 113 12.29 -21.26 16.28
CA LEU A 113 11.98 -21.98 17.52
C LEU A 113 11.03 -23.18 17.27
N PRO A 114 10.96 -24.17 18.17
CA PRO A 114 10.08 -25.35 18.01
C PRO A 114 8.59 -25.04 17.76
N HIS A 115 8.11 -23.88 18.21
CA HIS A 115 6.75 -23.39 17.99
C HIS A 115 6.71 -22.09 17.16
N GLY A 116 7.73 -21.84 16.35
CA GLY A 116 7.87 -20.62 15.54
C GLY A 116 6.70 -20.38 14.57
N HIS A 117 6.05 -21.45 14.11
CA HIS A 117 4.88 -21.37 13.22
C HIS A 117 3.70 -20.57 13.83
N ASN A 118 3.56 -20.57 15.16
CA ASN A 118 2.49 -19.81 15.84
C ASN A 118 2.68 -18.29 15.75
N TYR A 119 3.87 -17.84 15.34
CA TYR A 119 4.23 -16.43 15.25
C TYR A 119 4.30 -15.92 13.81
N VAL A 120 4.02 -16.77 12.82
CA VAL A 120 4.15 -16.40 11.40
C VAL A 120 3.25 -15.22 11.06
N GLU A 121 1.97 -15.25 11.42
CA GLU A 121 1.02 -14.17 11.13
C GLU A 121 1.45 -12.85 11.78
N GLN A 122 1.84 -12.87 13.05
CA GLN A 122 2.32 -11.70 13.78
C GLN A 122 3.56 -11.10 13.09
N VAL A 123 4.60 -11.93 12.89
CA VAL A 123 5.86 -11.48 12.30
C VAL A 123 5.64 -10.99 10.87
N ALA A 124 4.90 -11.75 10.05
CA ALA A 124 4.58 -11.40 8.67
C ALA A 124 3.87 -10.05 8.58
N THR A 125 2.92 -9.79 9.47
CA THR A 125 2.22 -8.50 9.56
C THR A 125 3.17 -7.36 9.95
N GLU A 126 3.98 -7.58 10.98
CA GLU A 126 4.94 -6.59 11.50
C GLU A 126 6.03 -6.22 10.46
N VAL A 127 6.47 -7.18 9.64
CA VAL A 127 7.48 -6.93 8.59
C VAL A 127 6.88 -6.52 7.23
N GLY A 128 5.55 -6.47 7.09
CA GLY A 128 4.89 -6.07 5.84
C GLY A 128 4.89 -7.15 4.76
N MET A 129 4.81 -8.41 5.16
CA MET A 129 4.72 -9.58 4.27
C MET A 129 3.58 -10.54 4.66
N PRO A 130 2.37 -10.05 4.98
CA PRO A 130 1.29 -10.88 5.54
C PRO A 130 0.80 -12.00 4.61
N TYR A 131 0.90 -11.80 3.29
CA TYR A 131 0.35 -12.70 2.28
C TYR A 131 1.38 -13.15 1.26
N ALA A 132 1.13 -14.32 0.69
CA ALA A 132 1.94 -14.87 -0.39
C ALA A 132 1.90 -13.97 -1.63
N ILE A 133 3.06 -13.81 -2.28
CA ILE A 133 3.21 -13.04 -3.51
C ILE A 133 3.61 -13.97 -4.64
N ARG A 134 2.92 -13.91 -5.78
CA ARG A 134 3.20 -14.77 -6.94
C ARG A 134 3.41 -13.94 -8.20
N PRO A 135 4.39 -14.27 -9.07
CA PRO A 135 4.51 -13.62 -10.37
C PRO A 135 3.30 -14.01 -11.24
N LEU A 136 2.76 -13.04 -11.97
CA LEU A 136 1.63 -13.22 -12.87
C LEU A 136 2.07 -13.22 -14.33
N THR A 137 3.07 -12.42 -14.66
CA THR A 137 3.63 -12.32 -16.02
C THR A 137 5.07 -12.77 -16.05
N VAL A 138 5.44 -13.44 -17.14
CA VAL A 138 6.82 -13.74 -17.52
C VAL A 138 7.06 -13.29 -18.96
N GLY A 139 8.27 -12.81 -19.28
CA GLY A 139 8.63 -12.49 -20.64
C GLY A 139 9.27 -11.11 -20.83
N PRO A 140 9.46 -10.68 -22.10
CA PRO A 140 10.08 -9.41 -22.42
C PRO A 140 9.13 -8.24 -22.13
N GLY A 141 9.73 -7.09 -21.85
CA GLY A 141 9.03 -5.82 -21.64
C GLY A 141 8.67 -5.54 -20.17
N ASN A 142 8.35 -4.29 -19.91
CA ASN A 142 7.70 -3.83 -18.69
C ASN A 142 6.20 -4.10 -18.78
N ASN A 143 5.59 -4.42 -17.64
CA ASN A 143 4.17 -4.65 -17.47
C ASN A 143 3.73 -3.88 -16.24
N VAL A 144 2.87 -2.88 -16.41
CA VAL A 144 2.49 -1.97 -15.32
C VAL A 144 1.01 -1.62 -15.34
N MET A 145 0.55 -1.02 -14.24
CA MET A 145 -0.80 -0.44 -14.10
C MET A 145 -1.93 -1.43 -14.43
N ALA A 146 -1.79 -2.67 -13.99
CA ALA A 146 -2.84 -3.66 -14.14
C ALA A 146 -4.12 -3.24 -13.39
N ARG A 147 -5.28 -3.60 -13.95
CA ARG A 147 -6.60 -3.43 -13.36
C ARG A 147 -7.43 -4.68 -13.54
N PHE A 148 -8.15 -5.08 -12.49
CA PHE A 148 -9.15 -6.14 -12.60
C PHE A 148 -10.40 -5.67 -13.35
N SER A 149 -11.02 -6.57 -14.10
CA SER A 149 -12.38 -6.39 -14.61
C SER A 149 -13.41 -6.38 -13.46
N PRO A 150 -14.61 -5.81 -13.67
CA PRO A 150 -15.64 -5.70 -12.61
C PRO A 150 -16.09 -7.03 -12.02
N ASP A 151 -16.02 -8.11 -12.81
CA ASP A 151 -16.35 -9.48 -12.40
C ASP A 151 -15.17 -10.24 -11.77
N SER A 152 -14.01 -9.59 -11.62
CA SER A 152 -12.75 -10.15 -11.12
C SER A 152 -12.20 -11.33 -11.94
N GLN A 153 -12.69 -11.57 -13.17
CA GLN A 153 -12.26 -12.71 -14.00
C GLN A 153 -11.12 -12.39 -14.96
N GLN A 154 -10.88 -11.11 -15.25
CA GLN A 154 -9.89 -10.65 -16.21
C GLN A 154 -9.05 -9.53 -15.61
N ILE A 155 -7.91 -9.29 -16.25
CA ILE A 155 -7.02 -8.16 -15.98
C ILE A 155 -6.64 -7.49 -17.29
N ALA A 156 -6.60 -6.16 -17.27
CA ALA A 156 -6.01 -5.35 -18.34
C ALA A 156 -4.78 -4.61 -17.80
N TRP A 157 -3.72 -4.49 -18.59
CA TRP A 157 -2.50 -3.78 -18.22
C TRP A 157 -1.81 -3.20 -19.45
N GLN A 158 -0.87 -2.28 -19.24
CA GLN A 158 -0.02 -1.77 -20.32
C GLN A 158 1.31 -2.54 -20.37
N SER A 159 1.81 -2.84 -21.57
CA SER A 159 3.12 -3.47 -21.78
C SER A 159 3.86 -2.91 -22.99
N ASP A 160 5.16 -2.65 -22.83
CA ASP A 160 6.05 -2.16 -23.90
C ASP A 160 6.69 -3.27 -24.76
N ARG A 161 6.19 -4.50 -24.63
CA ARG A 161 6.83 -5.72 -25.15
C ARG A 161 6.99 -5.76 -26.68
N ASN A 162 6.29 -4.90 -27.41
CA ASN A 162 6.33 -4.80 -28.86
C ASN A 162 6.83 -3.43 -29.39
N GLY A 163 7.36 -2.57 -28.53
CA GLY A 163 8.12 -1.36 -28.92
C GLY A 163 7.56 -0.06 -28.36
N ASP A 164 6.24 0.05 -28.26
CA ASP A 164 5.46 1.09 -27.59
C ASP A 164 4.53 0.46 -26.53
N TRP A 165 3.99 1.30 -25.64
CA TRP A 165 3.05 0.81 -24.62
C TRP A 165 1.73 0.43 -25.27
N ASP A 166 1.31 -0.82 -25.09
CA ASP A 166 0.05 -1.33 -25.59
C ASP A 166 -0.80 -1.92 -24.48
N ILE A 167 -2.12 -1.97 -24.68
CA ILE A 167 -3.04 -2.56 -23.70
C ILE A 167 -3.27 -4.04 -24.00
N TYR A 168 -2.93 -4.86 -23.02
CA TYR A 168 -3.15 -6.31 -23.02
C TYR A 168 -4.29 -6.68 -22.08
N LEU A 169 -5.00 -7.75 -22.44
CA LEU A 169 -6.09 -8.36 -21.67
C LEU A 169 -5.77 -9.84 -21.46
N ALA A 170 -6.04 -10.35 -20.27
CA ALA A 170 -5.89 -11.77 -19.92
C ALA A 170 -6.91 -12.19 -18.88
N LYS A 171 -7.02 -13.50 -18.63
CA LYS A 171 -7.68 -14.00 -17.43
C LYS A 171 -6.93 -13.57 -16.18
N ALA A 172 -7.62 -13.51 -15.04
CA ALA A 172 -7.04 -13.13 -13.76
C ALA A 172 -5.89 -14.03 -13.28
N ASP A 173 -5.81 -15.27 -13.78
CA ASP A 173 -4.71 -16.21 -13.55
C ASP A 173 -3.47 -15.96 -14.45
N GLY A 174 -3.53 -14.95 -15.32
CA GLY A 174 -2.46 -14.60 -16.27
C GLY A 174 -2.49 -15.38 -17.59
N SER A 175 -3.44 -16.29 -17.78
CA SER A 175 -3.58 -17.06 -19.02
C SER A 175 -4.39 -16.31 -20.10
N ALA A 176 -4.29 -16.80 -21.35
CA ALA A 176 -5.01 -16.25 -22.50
C ALA A 176 -4.72 -14.76 -22.79
N VAL A 177 -3.46 -14.37 -22.69
CA VAL A 177 -2.98 -13.01 -22.97
C VAL A 177 -3.21 -12.63 -24.44
N GLN A 178 -3.82 -11.46 -24.69
CA GLN A 178 -3.98 -10.86 -26.01
C GLN A 178 -3.81 -9.33 -25.94
N ALA A 179 -3.20 -8.72 -26.96
CA ALA A 179 -3.24 -7.27 -27.14
C ALA A 179 -4.63 -6.88 -27.67
N ILE A 180 -5.26 -5.86 -27.07
CA ILE A 180 -6.59 -5.37 -27.47
C ILE A 180 -6.57 -3.93 -27.99
N VAL A 181 -5.55 -3.17 -27.64
CA VAL A 181 -5.23 -1.84 -28.19
C VAL A 181 -3.74 -1.82 -28.47
N PHE A 182 -3.37 -1.58 -29.74
CA PHE A 182 -1.99 -1.72 -30.25
C PHE A 182 -1.71 -0.76 -31.41
N ASP A 183 -2.35 0.41 -31.38
CA ASP A 183 -2.16 1.42 -32.42
C ASP A 183 -0.84 2.15 -32.16
N LYS A 184 -0.15 2.57 -33.22
CA LYS A 184 1.13 3.28 -33.11
C LYS A 184 1.03 4.47 -32.12
N GLY A 185 1.82 4.42 -31.06
CA GLY A 185 1.78 5.36 -29.94
C GLY A 185 1.70 4.61 -28.62
N ASN A 186 1.85 5.33 -27.51
CA ASN A 186 1.67 4.73 -26.19
C ASN A 186 0.19 4.75 -25.83
N ASP A 187 -0.37 3.57 -25.56
CA ASP A 187 -1.67 3.30 -24.97
C ASP A 187 -1.48 2.78 -23.53
N GLU A 188 -1.97 3.54 -22.55
CA GLU A 188 -1.58 3.39 -21.13
C GLU A 188 -2.78 3.49 -20.16
N GLY A 189 -2.55 3.09 -18.91
CA GLY A 189 -3.47 3.31 -17.78
C GLY A 189 -4.90 2.80 -18.02
N PRO A 190 -5.11 1.50 -18.30
CA PRO A 190 -6.43 0.95 -18.56
C PRO A 190 -7.34 1.06 -17.32
N ALA A 191 -8.64 1.27 -17.52
CA ALA A 191 -9.65 1.32 -16.46
C ALA A 191 -11.00 0.80 -16.97
N PHE A 192 -11.51 -0.28 -16.38
CA PHE A 192 -12.81 -0.85 -16.75
C PHE A 192 -13.97 0.01 -16.27
N SER A 193 -15.03 0.10 -17.08
CA SER A 193 -16.33 0.56 -16.60
C SER A 193 -16.96 -0.49 -15.68
N PRO A 194 -17.63 -0.10 -14.58
CA PRO A 194 -18.27 -1.04 -13.65
C PRO A 194 -19.30 -1.98 -14.29
N ASP A 195 -19.95 -1.55 -15.37
CA ASP A 195 -20.88 -2.36 -16.15
C ASP A 195 -20.19 -3.37 -17.11
N GLY A 196 -18.86 -3.32 -17.23
CA GLY A 196 -18.07 -4.22 -18.07
C GLY A 196 -18.16 -3.95 -19.57
N GLN A 197 -18.81 -2.86 -20.01
CA GLN A 197 -18.99 -2.55 -21.43
C GLN A 197 -17.78 -1.87 -22.06
N PHE A 198 -17.03 -1.08 -21.28
CA PHE A 198 -15.96 -0.24 -21.78
C PHE A 198 -14.66 -0.41 -20.99
N LEU A 199 -13.56 -0.12 -21.68
CA LEU A 199 -12.26 0.14 -21.08
C LEU A 199 -11.83 1.56 -21.45
N ALA A 200 -11.65 2.43 -20.46
CA ALA A 200 -10.99 3.72 -20.64
C ALA A 200 -9.47 3.52 -20.60
N PHE A 201 -8.74 4.31 -21.37
CA PHE A 201 -7.28 4.32 -21.38
C PHE A 201 -6.80 5.68 -21.89
N VAL A 202 -5.51 5.94 -21.78
CA VAL A 202 -4.89 7.18 -22.26
C VAL A 202 -4.01 6.86 -23.46
N SER A 203 -3.94 7.77 -24.42
CA SER A 203 -3.12 7.54 -25.61
C SER A 203 -2.54 8.82 -26.19
N ASN A 204 -1.34 8.73 -26.77
CA ASN A 204 -0.67 9.81 -27.50
C ASN A 204 -0.71 9.64 -29.04
N ARG A 205 -1.41 8.62 -29.57
CA ARG A 205 -1.43 8.22 -30.99
C ARG A 205 -1.98 9.21 -32.02
N GLN A 206 -2.44 10.38 -31.60
CA GLN A 206 -2.98 11.42 -32.51
C GLN A 206 -2.20 12.75 -32.42
N GLU A 207 -0.98 12.73 -31.88
CA GLU A 207 -0.07 13.88 -31.89
C GLU A 207 0.56 14.06 -33.30
N LEU A 208 0.06 15.03 -34.06
CA LEU A 208 0.62 15.43 -35.38
C LEU A 208 1.47 16.71 -35.32
N GLU A 209 1.54 17.37 -34.17
CA GLU A 209 2.24 18.66 -34.01
C GLU A 209 3.44 18.53 -33.06
N PRO A 210 4.52 19.32 -33.27
CA PRO A 210 5.69 19.28 -32.39
C PRO A 210 5.30 19.66 -30.95
N ARG A 211 5.77 18.85 -29.99
CA ARG A 211 5.67 19.11 -28.54
C ARG A 211 6.12 20.53 -28.24
N SER A 212 5.17 21.43 -27.95
CA SER A 212 5.50 22.85 -27.76
C SER A 212 6.35 23.10 -26.51
N LEU A 213 6.45 22.13 -25.60
CA LEU A 213 7.17 22.25 -24.32
C LEU A 213 7.86 20.95 -23.84
N GLY A 214 7.97 19.91 -24.67
CA GLY A 214 8.67 18.65 -24.30
C GLY A 214 7.93 17.70 -23.35
N TYR A 215 6.68 17.99 -22.97
CA TYR A 215 5.84 17.13 -22.13
C TYR A 215 5.03 16.12 -22.97
N GLU A 216 4.63 15.00 -22.36
CA GLU A 216 3.69 14.05 -22.95
C GLU A 216 2.29 14.68 -23.03
N LYS A 217 1.62 14.51 -24.16
CA LYS A 217 0.22 14.91 -24.36
C LYS A 217 -0.59 13.65 -24.60
N ARG A 218 -1.32 13.20 -23.59
CA ARG A 218 -2.22 12.05 -23.69
C ARG A 218 -3.66 12.52 -23.62
N GLU A 219 -4.51 11.81 -24.35
CA GLU A 219 -5.95 12.01 -24.33
C GLU A 219 -6.64 10.71 -23.98
N ILE A 220 -7.84 10.82 -23.43
CA ILE A 220 -8.60 9.67 -22.96
C ILE A 220 -9.36 9.06 -24.13
N PHE A 221 -9.29 7.75 -24.25
CA PHE A 221 -10.05 6.95 -25.20
C PHE A 221 -10.93 5.95 -24.47
N LEU A 222 -11.99 5.53 -25.14
CA LEU A 222 -12.85 4.43 -24.72
C LEU A 222 -12.76 3.32 -25.76
N TYR A 223 -12.52 2.11 -25.29
CA TYR A 223 -12.60 0.87 -26.04
C TYR A 223 -13.86 0.11 -25.64
N ASP A 224 -14.69 -0.23 -26.63
CA ASP A 224 -15.88 -1.06 -26.47
C ASP A 224 -15.48 -2.53 -26.46
N LEU A 225 -15.68 -3.21 -25.32
CA LEU A 225 -15.26 -4.61 -25.13
C LEU A 225 -16.13 -5.60 -25.90
N THR A 226 -17.33 -5.19 -26.34
CA THR A 226 -18.26 -6.04 -27.09
C THR A 226 -18.06 -5.93 -28.59
N PHE A 227 -17.93 -4.70 -29.09
CA PHE A 227 -17.82 -4.42 -30.52
C PHE A 227 -16.38 -4.23 -31.00
N HIS A 228 -15.40 -4.21 -30.09
CA HIS A 228 -13.98 -3.99 -30.37
C HIS A 228 -13.74 -2.69 -31.15
N LYS A 229 -14.43 -1.63 -30.74
CA LYS A 229 -14.32 -0.29 -31.35
C LYS A 229 -13.81 0.70 -30.33
N GLN A 230 -12.96 1.61 -30.79
CA GLN A 230 -12.44 2.68 -29.97
C GLN A 230 -12.92 4.04 -30.42
N ARG A 231 -13.09 4.96 -29.46
CA ARG A 231 -13.35 6.37 -29.72
C ARG A 231 -12.59 7.26 -28.76
N ARG A 232 -12.18 8.42 -29.24
CA ARG A 232 -11.58 9.47 -28.42
C ARG A 232 -12.65 10.13 -27.55
N LEU A 233 -12.33 10.37 -26.28
CA LEU A 233 -13.18 11.05 -25.32
C LEU A 233 -12.74 12.50 -25.09
N THR A 234 -11.46 12.76 -24.82
CA THR A 234 -10.97 14.14 -24.65
C THR A 234 -10.26 14.65 -25.89
N LYS A 235 -10.42 15.96 -26.15
CA LYS A 235 -9.78 16.66 -27.28
C LYS A 235 -9.38 18.08 -26.87
N ASN A 236 -8.15 18.24 -26.39
CA ASN A 236 -7.61 19.50 -25.89
C ASN A 236 -6.07 19.53 -26.03
N ASP A 237 -5.41 20.58 -25.55
CA ASP A 237 -3.95 20.78 -25.63
C ASP A 237 -3.22 20.55 -24.31
N ILE A 238 -3.82 19.77 -23.42
CA ILE A 238 -3.30 19.45 -22.09
C ILE A 238 -3.23 17.92 -21.92
N ASP A 239 -2.46 17.47 -20.94
CA ASP A 239 -2.32 16.05 -20.66
C ASP A 239 -3.48 15.57 -19.79
N ASP A 240 -4.29 14.65 -20.31
CA ASP A 240 -5.39 14.01 -19.60
C ASP A 240 -5.04 12.54 -19.31
N TRP A 241 -5.07 12.17 -18.03
CA TRP A 241 -4.58 10.87 -17.59
C TRP A 241 -5.31 10.28 -16.38
N ALA A 242 -4.97 9.02 -16.02
CA ALA A 242 -5.57 8.25 -14.93
C ALA A 242 -7.12 8.26 -14.92
N PRO A 243 -7.78 7.79 -15.99
CA PRO A 243 -9.23 7.72 -16.05
C PRO A 243 -9.77 6.69 -15.05
N VAL A 244 -10.88 7.02 -14.38
CA VAL A 244 -11.62 6.12 -13.50
C VAL A 244 -13.11 6.38 -13.66
N PHE A 245 -13.90 5.32 -13.83
CA PHE A 245 -15.35 5.43 -13.92
C PHE A 245 -16.00 5.64 -12.57
N TYR A 246 -17.08 6.42 -12.54
CA TYR A 246 -18.03 6.37 -11.44
C TYR A 246 -18.71 4.99 -11.36
N PRO A 247 -19.19 4.56 -10.17
CA PRO A 247 -19.81 3.24 -9.98
C PRO A 247 -21.02 2.97 -10.89
N ASP A 248 -21.72 4.02 -11.32
CA ASP A 248 -22.88 3.93 -12.21
C ASP A 248 -22.53 3.87 -13.70
N SER A 249 -21.24 3.87 -14.05
CA SER A 249 -20.70 3.89 -15.42
C SER A 249 -21.11 5.10 -16.28
N SER A 250 -21.81 6.10 -15.72
CA SER A 250 -22.35 7.24 -16.49
C SER A 250 -21.32 8.35 -16.71
N GLN A 251 -20.33 8.41 -15.82
CA GLN A 251 -19.33 9.47 -15.76
C GLN A 251 -17.92 8.89 -15.58
N LEU A 252 -16.95 9.66 -16.04
CA LEU A 252 -15.53 9.40 -15.87
C LEU A 252 -14.90 10.54 -15.08
N ILE A 253 -14.02 10.20 -14.14
CA ILE A 253 -13.08 11.11 -13.49
C ILE A 253 -11.71 10.89 -14.13
N TYR A 254 -10.97 11.96 -14.29
CA TYR A 254 -9.60 11.89 -14.78
C TYR A 254 -8.78 13.06 -14.25
N VAL A 255 -7.47 12.90 -14.31
CA VAL A 255 -6.52 13.97 -14.03
C VAL A 255 -6.29 14.76 -15.32
N SER A 256 -6.29 16.07 -15.23
CA SER A 256 -6.01 16.98 -16.34
C SER A 256 -4.98 18.01 -15.88
N GLU A 257 -3.90 18.18 -16.65
CA GLU A 257 -2.89 19.20 -16.37
C GLU A 257 -3.40 20.59 -16.75
N GLN A 258 -3.34 21.54 -15.83
CA GLN A 258 -3.82 22.90 -16.06
C GLN A 258 -2.73 23.92 -15.80
N ASP A 259 -2.62 24.90 -16.69
CA ASP A 259 -1.77 26.07 -16.48
C ASP A 259 -2.32 26.91 -15.32
N ALA A 260 -1.60 26.93 -14.21
CA ALA A 260 -1.85 27.82 -13.08
C ALA A 260 -0.87 28.99 -13.15
N ARG A 261 -1.37 30.22 -12.97
CA ARG A 261 -0.50 31.39 -12.80
C ARG A 261 -0.28 31.60 -11.31
N ASP A 262 0.98 31.58 -10.90
CA ASP A 262 1.33 32.01 -9.54
C ASP A 262 1.46 33.53 -9.48
N ASP A 263 1.43 34.10 -8.27
CA ASP A 263 1.45 35.56 -8.03
C ASP A 263 2.67 36.26 -8.68
N ASP A 264 3.75 35.50 -8.94
CA ASP A 264 5.00 35.95 -9.59
C ASP A 264 4.99 35.83 -11.14
N SER A 265 3.83 35.67 -11.78
CA SER A 265 3.64 35.66 -13.25
C SER A 265 4.20 34.46 -14.03
N PHE A 266 4.78 33.47 -13.35
CA PHE A 266 5.17 32.20 -13.97
C PHE A 266 3.97 31.26 -14.12
N VAL A 267 3.89 30.59 -15.26
CA VAL A 267 2.92 29.50 -15.49
C VAL A 267 3.49 28.22 -14.89
N VAL A 268 2.83 27.71 -13.86
CA VAL A 268 3.10 26.41 -13.24
C VAL A 268 1.98 25.46 -13.64
N ARG A 269 2.31 24.27 -14.15
CA ARG A 269 1.28 23.25 -14.41
C ARG A 269 0.90 22.55 -13.13
N LYS A 270 -0.41 22.40 -12.92
CA LYS A 270 -0.97 21.71 -11.76
C LYS A 270 -2.00 20.67 -12.20
N SER A 271 -1.91 19.48 -11.62
CA SER A 271 -2.89 18.41 -11.83
C SER A 271 -4.23 18.76 -11.17
N ARG A 272 -5.32 18.52 -11.90
CA ARG A 272 -6.70 18.78 -11.46
C ARG A 272 -7.58 17.56 -11.75
N LEU A 273 -8.54 17.28 -10.87
CA LEU A 273 -9.56 16.28 -11.15
C LEU A 273 -10.71 16.90 -11.93
N LEU A 274 -11.01 16.34 -13.09
CA LEU A 274 -12.17 16.67 -13.90
C LEU A 274 -13.12 15.48 -13.93
N THR A 275 -14.42 15.76 -14.06
CA THR A 275 -15.46 14.78 -14.38
C THR A 275 -16.04 15.07 -15.75
N THR A 276 -16.48 14.04 -16.46
CA THR A 276 -17.23 14.20 -17.71
C THR A 276 -18.24 13.08 -17.88
N LYS A 277 -19.38 13.38 -18.49
CA LYS A 277 -20.35 12.34 -18.89
C LYS A 277 -19.79 11.56 -20.07
N VAL A 278 -19.86 10.24 -19.99
CA VAL A 278 -19.39 9.34 -21.05
C VAL A 278 -20.14 9.56 -22.37
N ALA A 279 -21.43 9.93 -22.28
CA ALA A 279 -22.30 10.11 -23.44
C ALA A 279 -22.16 11.49 -24.12
N THR A 280 -22.01 12.57 -23.35
CA THR A 280 -22.07 13.95 -23.87
C THR A 280 -20.73 14.67 -23.91
N ILE A 281 -19.73 14.19 -23.15
CA ILE A 281 -18.37 14.77 -23.10
C ILE A 281 -18.41 16.25 -22.69
N GLU A 282 -18.89 16.49 -21.47
CA GLU A 282 -18.99 17.82 -20.86
C GLU A 282 -18.06 17.87 -19.64
N PRO A 283 -16.80 18.32 -19.81
CA PRO A 283 -15.82 18.31 -18.74
C PRO A 283 -16.07 19.43 -17.71
N HIS A 284 -16.05 19.06 -16.43
CA HIS A 284 -16.18 19.97 -15.30
C HIS A 284 -15.13 19.66 -14.23
N TYR A 285 -14.70 20.67 -13.48
CA TYR A 285 -13.87 20.41 -12.29
C TYR A 285 -14.66 19.55 -11.30
N PHE A 286 -14.06 18.46 -10.82
CA PHE A 286 -14.60 17.72 -9.69
C PHE A 286 -14.62 18.61 -8.44
N ARG A 287 -13.52 19.31 -8.18
CA ARG A 287 -13.40 20.29 -7.10
C ARG A 287 -12.36 21.35 -7.48
N LYS A 288 -12.66 22.63 -7.23
CA LYS A 288 -11.72 23.73 -7.48
C LYS A 288 -10.91 24.03 -6.22
N THR A 289 -9.61 23.79 -6.25
CA THR A 289 -8.67 24.10 -5.15
C THR A 289 -7.35 24.66 -5.71
N LYS A 290 -6.51 25.23 -4.83
CA LYS A 290 -5.14 25.64 -5.19
C LYS A 290 -4.18 24.44 -5.23
N ALA A 291 -4.39 23.47 -4.34
CA ALA A 291 -3.65 22.22 -4.24
C ALA A 291 -3.78 21.36 -5.52
N GLU A 292 -2.79 20.50 -5.77
CA GLU A 292 -2.85 19.51 -6.85
C GLU A 292 -3.68 18.31 -6.45
N GLN A 293 -4.32 17.68 -7.43
CA GLN A 293 -5.18 16.52 -7.22
C GLN A 293 -4.85 15.44 -8.23
N THR A 294 -4.64 14.21 -7.76
CA THR A 294 -4.20 13.08 -8.58
C THR A 294 -4.69 11.74 -8.05
N SER A 295 -4.41 10.66 -8.79
CA SER A 295 -4.67 9.27 -8.42
C SER A 295 -6.10 9.04 -7.90
N PRO A 296 -7.15 9.39 -8.67
CA PRO A 296 -8.51 9.19 -8.21
C PRO A 296 -8.85 7.70 -8.09
N ALA A 297 -9.77 7.37 -7.18
CA ALA A 297 -10.44 6.08 -7.09
C ALA A 297 -11.91 6.28 -6.73
N ALA A 298 -12.81 5.63 -7.46
CA ALA A 298 -14.24 5.65 -7.13
C ALA A 298 -14.54 4.71 -5.96
N LEU A 299 -15.38 5.15 -5.03
CA LEU A 299 -15.91 4.33 -3.95
C LEU A 299 -17.34 3.91 -4.27
N HIS A 300 -17.77 2.77 -3.73
CA HIS A 300 -19.07 2.17 -4.04
C HIS A 300 -20.28 3.03 -3.63
N ASP A 301 -20.09 3.93 -2.68
CA ASP A 301 -21.11 4.82 -2.14
C ASP A 301 -21.23 6.14 -2.93
N GLY A 302 -20.53 6.24 -4.06
CA GLY A 302 -20.52 7.42 -4.94
C GLY A 302 -19.52 8.50 -4.51
N ARG A 303 -18.78 8.31 -3.41
CA ARG A 303 -17.64 9.17 -3.07
C ARG A 303 -16.42 8.84 -3.92
N LEU A 304 -15.45 9.76 -3.93
CA LEU A 304 -14.11 9.53 -4.47
C LEU A 304 -13.09 9.52 -3.35
N ALA A 305 -12.05 8.72 -3.52
CA ALA A 305 -10.77 8.92 -2.86
C ALA A 305 -9.78 9.53 -3.87
N TRP A 306 -8.91 10.43 -3.43
CA TRP A 306 -7.85 10.99 -4.27
C TRP A 306 -6.64 11.40 -3.42
N ILE A 307 -5.51 11.62 -4.08
CA ILE A 307 -4.35 12.23 -3.46
C ILE A 307 -4.40 13.73 -3.73
N GLU A 308 -4.35 14.52 -2.66
CA GLU A 308 -4.14 15.96 -2.71
C GLU A 308 -2.70 16.29 -2.31
N ILE A 309 -2.05 17.18 -3.05
CA ILE A 309 -0.69 17.64 -2.80
C ILE A 309 -0.73 19.16 -2.61
N ASP A 310 -0.33 19.60 -1.43
CA ASP A 310 -0.33 21.01 -1.03
C ASP A 310 0.99 21.33 -0.34
N ASP A 311 1.80 22.21 -0.91
CA ASP A 311 3.16 22.56 -0.44
C ASP A 311 4.04 21.35 -0.11
N GLY A 312 3.99 20.32 -0.98
CA GLY A 312 4.75 19.08 -0.81
C GLY A 312 4.16 18.09 0.20
N ILE A 313 3.06 18.44 0.87
CA ILE A 313 2.34 17.54 1.79
C ILE A 313 1.32 16.73 0.99
N TYR A 314 1.49 15.40 1.04
CA TYR A 314 0.61 14.45 0.37
C TYR A 314 -0.46 13.94 1.34
N ARG A 315 -1.72 13.99 0.92
CA ARG A 315 -2.86 13.49 1.71
C ARG A 315 -3.73 12.59 0.86
N ILE A 316 -4.20 11.48 1.42
CA ILE A 316 -5.33 10.75 0.84
C ILE A 316 -6.59 11.36 1.43
N LEU A 317 -7.43 11.90 0.57
CA LEU A 317 -8.72 12.48 0.91
C LEU A 317 -9.86 11.59 0.41
N THR A 318 -11.04 11.71 1.03
CA THR A 318 -12.27 11.09 0.54
C THR A 318 -13.46 12.04 0.65
N GLY A 319 -14.36 12.02 -0.33
CA GLY A 319 -15.55 12.87 -0.30
C GLY A 319 -16.25 13.01 -1.65
N THR A 320 -17.17 13.97 -1.72
CA THR A 320 -17.85 14.41 -2.95
C THR A 320 -17.37 15.79 -3.37
N ALA A 321 -17.76 16.24 -4.56
CA ALA A 321 -17.38 17.54 -5.13
C ALA A 321 -17.68 18.72 -4.19
N ASP A 322 -18.89 18.73 -3.63
CA ASP A 322 -19.48 19.91 -2.97
C ASP A 322 -19.30 19.95 -1.46
N VAL A 323 -18.79 18.89 -0.85
CA VAL A 323 -18.64 18.76 0.61
C VAL A 323 -17.16 18.81 1.00
N GLN A 324 -16.84 19.35 2.18
CA GLN A 324 -15.48 19.29 2.70
C GLN A 324 -15.03 17.82 2.84
N PRO A 325 -13.91 17.41 2.22
CA PRO A 325 -13.45 16.02 2.30
C PRO A 325 -12.93 15.65 3.67
N ASP A 326 -13.06 14.36 3.98
CA ASP A 326 -12.39 13.73 5.10
C ASP A 326 -10.94 13.42 4.74
N THR A 327 -10.02 13.62 5.68
CA THR A 327 -8.64 13.15 5.53
C THR A 327 -8.56 11.70 5.98
N LEU A 328 -8.20 10.80 5.06
CA LEU A 328 -7.94 9.39 5.36
C LEU A 328 -6.51 9.19 5.88
N MET A 329 -5.56 9.94 5.34
CA MET A 329 -4.13 9.83 5.67
C MET A 329 -3.40 11.13 5.33
N SER A 330 -2.42 11.52 6.14
CA SER A 330 -1.50 12.63 5.88
C SER A 330 -0.05 12.22 6.11
N ASP A 331 0.89 12.93 5.48
CA ASP A 331 2.35 12.90 5.74
C ASP A 331 3.06 11.56 5.52
N ALA A 332 2.32 10.54 5.09
CA ALA A 332 2.87 9.22 4.78
C ALA A 332 3.51 9.17 3.38
N HIS A 333 3.44 10.25 2.59
CA HIS A 333 3.93 10.33 1.21
C HIS A 333 3.33 9.25 0.28
N PRO A 334 1.99 9.07 0.25
CA PRO A 334 1.34 8.23 -0.75
C PRO A 334 1.70 8.74 -2.16
N LYS A 335 2.05 7.84 -3.07
CA LYS A 335 2.54 8.19 -4.41
C LYS A 335 1.53 7.90 -5.51
N GLY A 336 0.54 7.05 -5.27
CA GLY A 336 -0.56 6.85 -6.21
C GLY A 336 -1.14 5.45 -6.19
N GLY A 337 -1.78 5.10 -7.30
CA GLY A 337 -2.38 3.78 -7.51
C GLY A 337 -3.52 3.49 -6.55
N LEU A 338 -4.31 4.52 -6.21
CA LEU A 338 -5.52 4.32 -5.42
C LEU A 338 -6.46 3.34 -6.15
N SER A 339 -6.92 2.31 -5.46
CA SER A 339 -7.90 1.36 -5.97
C SER A 339 -8.75 0.81 -4.82
N SER A 340 -10.06 0.76 -5.00
CA SER A 340 -11.03 0.34 -3.99
C SER A 340 -11.63 -1.02 -4.31
N SER A 341 -12.16 -1.71 -3.29
CA SER A 341 -13.01 -2.89 -3.51
C SER A 341 -14.41 -2.46 -3.97
N GLN A 342 -15.20 -3.37 -4.53
CA GLN A 342 -16.57 -3.07 -4.98
C GLN A 342 -17.49 -2.66 -3.82
N ARG A 343 -17.19 -3.09 -2.60
CA ARG A 343 -17.88 -2.66 -1.38
C ARG A 343 -17.29 -1.39 -0.76
N GLY A 344 -16.24 -0.82 -1.37
CA GLY A 344 -15.50 0.36 -0.90
C GLY A 344 -15.15 0.34 0.59
N GLU A 345 -14.86 -0.84 1.12
CA GLU A 345 -14.47 -1.05 2.52
C GLU A 345 -12.96 -0.85 2.71
N SER A 346 -12.20 -0.90 1.61
CA SER A 346 -10.75 -0.82 1.64
C SER A 346 -10.20 -0.12 0.41
N LEU A 347 -9.01 0.45 0.57
CA LEU A 347 -8.30 1.21 -0.45
C LEU A 347 -6.83 0.73 -0.49
N THR A 348 -6.37 0.27 -1.65
CA THR A 348 -4.95 0.00 -1.89
C THR A 348 -4.26 1.21 -2.49
N PHE A 349 -2.98 1.38 -2.18
CA PHE A 349 -2.11 2.39 -2.77
C PHE A 349 -0.65 2.02 -2.57
N PHE A 350 0.27 2.74 -3.21
CA PHE A 350 1.69 2.60 -2.94
C PHE A 350 2.28 3.87 -2.34
N MET A 351 3.28 3.68 -1.50
CA MET A 351 3.85 4.71 -0.65
C MET A 351 5.37 4.58 -0.65
N LYS A 352 6.07 5.72 -0.77
CA LYS A 352 7.53 5.75 -0.67
C LYS A 352 7.91 6.07 0.78
N LYS A 353 8.63 5.14 1.43
CA LYS A 353 9.25 5.37 2.74
C LYS A 353 10.75 5.13 2.60
N ASP A 354 11.54 6.14 2.93
CA ASP A 354 12.97 6.19 2.62
C ASP A 354 13.18 5.92 1.11
N ASP A 355 13.99 4.94 0.71
CA ASP A 355 14.15 4.56 -0.70
C ASP A 355 13.32 3.35 -1.15
N ASN A 356 12.47 2.83 -0.27
CA ASN A 356 11.59 1.70 -0.58
C ASN A 356 10.19 2.17 -0.98
N VAL A 357 9.58 1.47 -1.94
CA VAL A 357 8.22 1.75 -2.40
C VAL A 357 7.41 0.46 -2.27
N ASP A 358 6.39 0.51 -1.43
CA ASP A 358 5.60 -0.66 -1.07
C ASP A 358 4.10 -0.44 -1.23
N ILE A 359 3.38 -1.55 -1.33
CA ILE A 359 1.92 -1.60 -1.39
C ILE A 359 1.33 -1.61 0.01
N TYR A 360 0.28 -0.83 0.19
CA TYR A 360 -0.48 -0.72 1.42
C TYR A 360 -1.97 -0.91 1.17
N LEU A 361 -2.67 -1.41 2.18
CA LEU A 361 -4.12 -1.56 2.24
C LEU A 361 -4.64 -0.78 3.45
N LEU A 362 -5.53 0.18 3.21
CA LEU A 362 -6.21 0.94 4.23
C LEU A 362 -7.65 0.46 4.36
N ASN A 363 -8.04 0.05 5.57
CA ASN A 363 -9.44 -0.18 5.91
C ASN A 363 -10.15 1.17 6.12
N LEU A 364 -11.22 1.41 5.38
CA LEU A 364 -11.89 2.71 5.37
C LEU A 364 -12.81 2.94 6.58
N TYR A 365 -13.17 1.88 7.32
CA TYR A 365 -14.00 1.96 8.53
C TYR A 365 -13.20 2.24 9.79
N ASN A 366 -12.19 1.41 10.10
CA ASN A 366 -11.41 1.53 11.33
C ASN A 366 -10.07 2.26 11.14
N LYS A 367 -9.73 2.65 9.89
CA LYS A 367 -8.48 3.33 9.51
C LYS A 367 -7.22 2.51 9.76
N GLU A 368 -7.35 1.19 9.93
CA GLU A 368 -6.19 0.30 10.03
C GLU A 368 -5.44 0.29 8.70
N LEU A 369 -4.12 0.47 8.80
CA LEU A 369 -3.21 0.46 7.67
C LEU A 369 -2.34 -0.79 7.74
N LEU A 370 -2.38 -1.59 6.69
CA LEU A 370 -1.55 -2.79 6.54
C LEU A 370 -0.55 -2.62 5.41
N ARG A 371 0.74 -2.85 5.68
CA ARG A 371 1.78 -2.98 4.65
C ARG A 371 1.70 -4.38 4.06
N LEU A 372 1.63 -4.49 2.74
CA LEU A 372 1.45 -5.76 2.02
C LEU A 372 2.72 -6.26 1.36
N THR A 373 3.65 -5.37 1.05
CA THR A 373 4.95 -5.71 0.47
C THR A 373 6.09 -5.14 1.30
N ALA A 374 7.20 -5.87 1.28
CA ALA A 374 8.47 -5.43 1.80
C ALA A 374 9.54 -6.11 0.95
N SER A 375 10.20 -5.32 0.10
CA SER A 375 11.33 -5.75 -0.71
C SER A 375 12.22 -4.53 -1.01
N GLN A 376 13.39 -4.76 -1.60
CA GLN A 376 14.22 -3.67 -2.13
C GLN A 376 13.75 -3.20 -3.51
N SER A 377 12.75 -3.88 -4.07
CA SER A 377 12.15 -3.58 -5.35
C SER A 377 11.09 -2.50 -5.22
N LYS A 378 10.81 -1.81 -6.31
CA LYS A 378 9.71 -0.84 -6.38
C LYS A 378 8.42 -1.60 -6.64
N ASP A 379 7.59 -1.71 -5.61
CA ASP A 379 6.25 -2.28 -5.72
C ASP A 379 5.25 -1.13 -5.90
N ILE A 380 4.64 -1.04 -7.08
CA ILE A 380 3.85 0.13 -7.52
C ILE A 380 2.55 -0.25 -8.23
N TYR A 381 1.65 0.74 -8.35
CA TYR A 381 0.38 0.65 -9.08
C TYR A 381 -0.49 -0.57 -8.70
N PRO A 382 -0.86 -0.75 -7.42
CA PRO A 382 -1.74 -1.83 -7.03
C PRO A 382 -3.16 -1.61 -7.59
N SER A 383 -3.85 -2.71 -7.82
CA SER A 383 -5.29 -2.75 -8.07
C SER A 383 -5.90 -3.86 -7.22
N LEU A 384 -6.84 -3.49 -6.37
CA LEU A 384 -7.66 -4.43 -5.61
C LEU A 384 -8.74 -5.01 -6.53
N SER A 385 -8.97 -6.32 -6.44
CA SER A 385 -10.07 -6.96 -7.15
C SER A 385 -11.41 -6.47 -6.58
N PRO A 386 -12.44 -6.31 -7.42
CA PRO A 386 -13.78 -5.92 -6.97
C PRO A 386 -14.32 -6.77 -5.81
N ASP A 387 -14.06 -8.08 -5.84
CA ASP A 387 -14.47 -9.01 -4.77
C ASP A 387 -13.64 -8.90 -3.47
N GLY A 388 -12.58 -8.08 -3.46
CA GLY A 388 -11.74 -7.79 -2.30
C GLY A 388 -10.77 -8.91 -1.92
N LYS A 389 -10.55 -9.91 -2.78
CA LYS A 389 -9.72 -11.09 -2.46
C LYS A 389 -8.31 -11.05 -3.01
N GLN A 390 -8.08 -10.31 -4.08
CA GLN A 390 -6.79 -10.29 -4.77
C GLN A 390 -6.31 -8.88 -5.03
N ILE A 391 -4.99 -8.71 -5.06
CA ILE A 391 -4.36 -7.48 -5.51
C ILE A 391 -3.40 -7.83 -6.63
N VAL A 392 -3.45 -7.08 -7.74
CA VAL A 392 -2.41 -7.13 -8.77
C VAL A 392 -1.58 -5.85 -8.67
N PHE A 393 -0.26 -5.96 -8.78
CA PHE A 393 0.66 -4.82 -8.71
C PHE A 393 1.88 -5.05 -9.61
N SER A 394 2.67 -4.00 -9.81
CA SER A 394 3.89 -4.04 -10.63
C SER A 394 5.13 -4.05 -9.72
N SER A 395 6.12 -4.87 -10.03
CA SER A 395 7.37 -4.99 -9.24
C SER A 395 8.57 -5.16 -10.16
N ASP A 396 9.69 -4.48 -9.86
CA ASP A 396 10.94 -4.57 -10.61
C ASP A 396 11.94 -5.61 -10.06
N ARG A 397 11.47 -6.54 -9.20
CA ARG A 397 12.31 -7.54 -8.51
C ARG A 397 13.15 -8.45 -9.39
N PHE A 398 12.86 -8.54 -10.69
CA PHE A 398 13.67 -9.27 -11.67
C PHE A 398 14.25 -8.35 -12.76
N GLY A 399 14.52 -7.08 -12.43
CA GLY A 399 15.20 -6.10 -13.28
C GLY A 399 14.31 -5.36 -14.28
N LYS A 400 13.11 -5.88 -14.58
CA LYS A 400 12.05 -5.21 -15.32
C LYS A 400 10.76 -5.25 -14.51
N LEU A 401 9.87 -4.28 -14.75
CA LEU A 401 8.55 -4.28 -14.12
C LEU A 401 7.73 -5.46 -14.65
N GLY A 402 7.44 -6.42 -13.77
CA GLY A 402 6.51 -7.52 -14.00
C GLY A 402 5.26 -7.35 -13.15
N LEU A 403 4.17 -8.02 -13.53
CA LEU A 403 2.97 -8.09 -12.70
C LEU A 403 3.07 -9.23 -11.68
N TYR A 404 2.56 -8.95 -10.49
CA TYR A 404 2.49 -9.88 -9.36
C TYR A 404 1.11 -9.83 -8.74
N THR A 405 0.70 -10.94 -8.15
CA THR A 405 -0.53 -11.05 -7.39
C THR A 405 -0.27 -11.27 -5.91
N ILE A 406 -1.17 -10.73 -5.09
CA ILE A 406 -1.34 -11.04 -3.68
C ILE A 406 -2.73 -11.66 -3.54
N ASP A 407 -2.81 -12.86 -2.97
CA ASP A 407 -4.07 -13.46 -2.56
C ASP A 407 -4.28 -13.20 -1.07
N LEU A 408 -5.26 -12.35 -0.74
CA LEU A 408 -5.58 -11.94 0.63
C LEU A 408 -6.21 -13.07 1.46
N SER A 409 -6.54 -14.20 0.83
CA SER A 409 -6.98 -15.42 1.52
C SER A 409 -5.86 -16.42 1.81
N THR A 410 -4.65 -16.16 1.29
CA THR A 410 -3.49 -17.04 1.42
C THR A 410 -2.36 -16.35 2.22
N PRO A 411 -2.31 -16.55 3.55
CA PRO A 411 -1.22 -16.03 4.38
C PRO A 411 0.15 -16.55 3.91
N THR A 412 1.19 -15.76 4.17
CA THR A 412 2.59 -16.18 3.93
C THR A 412 2.92 -17.42 4.77
N SER A 413 3.59 -18.40 4.16
CA SER A 413 4.06 -19.59 4.88
C SER A 413 5.31 -19.31 5.72
N LEU A 414 5.58 -20.15 6.73
CA LEU A 414 6.80 -20.06 7.55
C LEU A 414 8.08 -20.08 6.69
N GLU A 415 8.15 -20.96 5.70
CA GLU A 415 9.31 -21.13 4.83
C GLU A 415 9.52 -19.89 3.95
N GLU A 416 8.44 -19.39 3.33
CA GLU A 416 8.47 -18.19 2.50
C GLU A 416 8.87 -16.95 3.31
N LEU A 417 8.30 -16.77 4.51
CA LEU A 417 8.63 -15.64 5.38
C LEU A 417 10.11 -15.67 5.79
N ARG A 418 10.61 -16.84 6.22
CA ARG A 418 12.04 -16.98 6.59
C ARG A 418 12.95 -16.69 5.41
N SER A 419 12.65 -17.24 4.24
CA SER A 419 13.44 -17.01 3.03
C SER A 419 13.51 -15.54 2.65
N ARG A 420 12.38 -14.82 2.71
CA ARG A 420 12.32 -13.40 2.35
C ARG A 420 13.04 -12.50 3.35
N ILE A 421 12.93 -12.79 4.65
CA ILE A 421 13.66 -12.03 5.67
C ILE A 421 15.18 -12.24 5.52
N ASP A 422 15.60 -13.48 5.26
CA ASP A 422 17.02 -13.82 5.05
C ASP A 422 17.62 -13.12 3.81
N GLU A 423 16.84 -13.06 2.72
CA GLU A 423 17.21 -12.32 1.50
C GLU A 423 17.42 -10.82 1.79
N ILE A 424 16.51 -10.19 2.53
CA ILE A 424 16.63 -8.76 2.89
C ILE A 424 17.90 -8.50 3.70
N LEU A 425 18.19 -9.35 4.70
CA LEU A 425 19.38 -9.23 5.52
C LEU A 425 20.66 -9.40 4.68
N THR A 426 20.70 -10.42 3.82
CA THR A 426 21.86 -10.70 2.96
C THR A 426 22.14 -9.55 2.00
N ASN A 427 21.09 -8.99 1.38
CA ASN A 427 21.24 -7.88 0.46
C ASN A 427 21.71 -6.60 1.19
N ALA A 428 21.20 -6.34 2.41
CA ALA A 428 21.64 -5.20 3.21
C ALA A 428 23.15 -5.26 3.56
N GLU A 429 23.67 -6.44 3.90
CA GLU A 429 25.11 -6.62 4.14
C GLU A 429 25.97 -6.41 2.89
N SER A 430 25.44 -6.76 1.71
CA SER A 430 26.17 -6.59 0.44
C SER A 430 26.30 -5.11 0.06
N SER A 431 25.24 -4.31 0.23
CA SER A 431 25.27 -2.88 -0.06
C SER A 431 26.29 -2.13 0.81
N GLN A 432 26.40 -2.49 2.10
CA GLN A 432 27.35 -1.88 3.03
C GLN A 432 28.83 -2.18 2.72
N LYS A 433 29.14 -3.23 1.94
CA LYS A 433 30.52 -3.57 1.54
C LYS A 433 30.97 -2.88 0.26
N THR A 434 30.05 -2.23 -0.45
CA THR A 434 30.29 -1.65 -1.77
C THR A 434 30.38 -0.11 -1.74
N GLU A 435 30.05 0.49 -0.59
CA GLU A 435 30.33 1.88 -0.21
C GLU A 435 31.64 1.99 0.56
#